data_AF-A0A5D0RU97-F1
#
_entry.id   AF-A0A5D0RU97-F1
#
_cell.length_a   1.000
_cell.length_b   1.000
_cell.length_c   1.000
_cell.angle_alpha   90.00
_cell.angle_beta   90.00
_cell.angle_gamma   90.00
#
_symmetry.space_group_name_H-M   'P 1'
#
loop_
_entity.id
_entity.type
_entity.pdbx_description
1 polymer ?
#
loop_
_entity_poly.entity_id
_entity_poly.type
_entity_poly.pdbx_seq_one_letter_code
_entity_poly.pdbx_strand_id
1 'polypeptide(L)'
;MKLNSNLTERRLGWIFLTIWLLSFIFYITWDGWIQEWRITGYDGPNQHFDLNIFDLSVTVKSDGTYIYNSTNNLHNLIYICYFVFFMGWFGLLFDVDWLKQGTMGTVGVSFIATLSTLNPHDHLYILQITYDIVHLSGIFLGLYLFTRYRPSLKLMTPGILLTYVFYILSRIIYEPWPYWEESANAFYSINQINDVPFYFYGLEYSIVLALLFGMNIIIRLITNRIEKRKYWIYVPIIVYTATCLIMLSLNLINLPTIDMTTWTG
;
A
#
# COMPACT_ATOMS: atom_id res chain seq x y z
N MET A 1 -17.52 -18.02 -12.56
CA MET A 1 -17.08 -18.16 -11.15
C MET A 1 -18.30 -18.18 -10.25
N LYS A 2 -18.39 -19.07 -9.25
CA LYS A 2 -19.58 -19.18 -8.38
C LYS A 2 -19.39 -18.32 -7.13
N LEU A 3 -20.47 -17.71 -6.63
CA LEU A 3 -20.44 -16.97 -5.36
C LEU A 3 -20.24 -17.93 -4.17
N ASN A 4 -19.55 -17.44 -3.14
CA ASN A 4 -19.30 -18.18 -1.90
C ASN A 4 -20.61 -18.63 -1.24
N SER A 5 -20.65 -19.89 -0.81
CA SER A 5 -21.80 -20.50 -0.12
C SER A 5 -21.93 -20.01 1.32
N ASN A 6 -20.82 -19.62 1.95
CA ASN A 6 -20.79 -19.02 3.27
C ASN A 6 -21.35 -17.60 3.21
N LEU A 7 -22.57 -17.42 3.74
CA LEU A 7 -23.28 -16.14 3.71
C LEU A 7 -22.52 -15.02 4.42
N THR A 8 -21.80 -15.31 5.50
CA THR A 8 -21.05 -14.31 6.26
C THR A 8 -19.86 -13.81 5.46
N GLU A 9 -19.07 -14.72 4.89
CA GLU A 9 -17.95 -14.34 4.01
C GLU A 9 -18.42 -13.61 2.76
N ARG A 10 -19.53 -14.07 2.16
CA ARG A 10 -20.12 -13.40 1.00
C ARG A 10 -20.56 -11.97 1.32
N ARG A 11 -21.21 -11.75 2.47
CA ARG A 11 -21.62 -10.41 2.93
C ARG A 11 -20.42 -9.50 3.16
N LEU A 12 -19.38 -10.00 3.82
CA LEU A 12 -18.13 -9.26 4.00
C LEU A 12 -17.47 -8.94 2.65
N GLY A 13 -17.43 -9.91 1.73
CA GLY A 13 -16.92 -9.70 0.37
C GLY A 13 -17.65 -8.58 -0.37
N TRP A 14 -18.98 -8.51 -0.28
CA TRP A 14 -19.75 -7.41 -0.85
C TRP A 14 -19.47 -6.06 -0.18
N ILE A 15 -19.41 -6.00 1.15
CA ILE A 15 -19.10 -4.76 1.89
C ILE A 15 -17.74 -4.22 1.45
N PHE A 16 -16.72 -5.08 1.44
CA PHE A 16 -15.37 -4.70 1.10
C PHE A 16 -15.21 -4.40 -0.41
N LEU A 17 -15.93 -5.08 -1.30
CA LEU A 17 -16.01 -4.70 -2.71
C LEU A 17 -16.58 -3.29 -2.87
N THR A 18 -17.66 -2.96 -2.17
CA THR A 18 -18.25 -1.62 -2.23
C THR A 18 -17.27 -0.56 -1.75
N ILE A 19 -16.59 -0.77 -0.62
CA ILE A 19 -15.57 0.16 -0.13
C ILE A 19 -14.44 0.29 -1.16
N TRP A 20 -13.96 -0.83 -1.72
CA TRP A 20 -12.92 -0.83 -2.75
C TRP A 20 -13.33 -0.02 -3.99
N LEU A 21 -14.57 -0.17 -4.46
CA LEU A 21 -15.13 0.59 -5.59
C LEU A 21 -15.36 2.06 -5.26
N LEU A 22 -15.77 2.39 -4.04
CA LEU A 22 -15.92 3.78 -3.62
C LEU A 22 -14.56 4.48 -3.54
N SER A 23 -13.55 3.81 -2.97
CA SER A 23 -12.16 4.29 -3.00
C SER A 23 -11.66 4.41 -4.44
N PHE A 24 -11.98 3.44 -5.32
CA PHE A 24 -11.67 3.50 -6.75
C PHE A 24 -12.20 4.79 -7.37
N ILE A 25 -13.52 4.99 -7.26
CA ILE A 25 -14.24 6.13 -7.82
C ILE A 25 -13.68 7.44 -7.25
N PHE A 26 -13.47 7.50 -5.94
CA PHE A 26 -12.88 8.67 -5.30
C PHE A 26 -11.50 8.99 -5.87
N TYR A 27 -10.60 8.00 -5.95
CA TYR A 27 -9.26 8.18 -6.53
C TYR A 27 -9.30 8.69 -7.97
N ILE A 28 -10.27 8.24 -8.79
CA ILE A 28 -10.36 8.66 -10.20
C ILE A 28 -11.15 9.96 -10.43
N THR A 29 -11.92 10.46 -9.45
CA THR A 29 -12.82 11.62 -9.65
C THR A 29 -12.47 12.85 -8.81
N TRP A 30 -11.74 12.69 -7.72
CA TRP A 30 -11.34 13.83 -6.89
C TRP A 30 -10.13 14.52 -7.52
N ASP A 31 -10.21 15.83 -7.73
CA ASP A 31 -9.13 16.68 -8.30
C ASP A 31 -8.50 17.60 -7.23
N GLY A 32 -9.05 17.61 -6.01
CA GLY A 32 -8.58 18.43 -4.88
C GLY A 32 -7.21 18.04 -4.31
N TRP A 33 -6.53 17.07 -4.91
CA TRP A 33 -5.20 16.59 -4.49
C TRP A 33 -4.19 17.76 -4.52
N ILE A 34 -4.07 18.49 -5.65
CA ILE A 34 -3.08 19.57 -5.80
C ILE A 34 -3.25 20.64 -4.73
N GLN A 35 -4.51 20.98 -4.43
CA GLN A 35 -4.84 22.05 -3.49
C GLN A 35 -4.58 21.64 -2.04
N GLU A 36 -4.99 20.44 -1.60
CA GLU A 36 -4.67 19.96 -0.26
C GLU A 36 -3.15 19.89 -0.06
N TRP A 37 -2.38 19.42 -1.04
CA TRP A 37 -0.91 19.38 -0.98
C TRP A 37 -0.25 20.77 -0.95
N ARG A 38 -0.67 21.70 -1.82
CA ARG A 38 -0.11 23.07 -1.87
C ARG A 38 -0.39 23.88 -0.59
N ILE A 39 -1.52 23.63 0.07
CA ILE A 39 -1.91 24.31 1.31
C ILE A 39 -1.21 23.67 2.53
N THR A 40 -0.83 22.40 2.46
CA THR A 40 -0.21 21.65 3.58
C THR A 40 1.32 21.72 3.60
N GLY A 41 1.96 22.37 2.62
CA GLY A 41 3.41 22.59 2.63
C GLY A 41 4.24 21.34 2.34
N TYR A 42 3.65 20.31 1.73
CA TYR A 42 4.42 19.17 1.25
C TYR A 42 5.21 19.54 -0.01
N ASP A 43 6.53 19.50 0.11
CA ASP A 43 7.48 19.80 -0.98
C ASP A 43 7.83 18.55 -1.82
N GLY A 44 7.10 17.45 -1.59
CA GLY A 44 7.33 16.20 -2.29
C GLY A 44 6.63 16.13 -3.66
N PRO A 45 6.99 15.13 -4.47
CA PRO A 45 6.47 15.01 -5.82
C PRO A 45 4.95 14.79 -5.82
N ASN A 46 4.26 15.61 -6.60
CA ASN A 46 2.85 15.55 -6.92
C ASN A 46 2.33 14.11 -7.23
N GLN A 47 1.26 13.68 -6.54
CA GLN A 47 0.56 12.42 -6.79
C GLN A 47 -0.94 12.62 -7.10
N HIS A 48 -1.31 12.96 -8.35
CA HIS A 48 -2.72 13.12 -8.77
C HIS A 48 -3.10 12.27 -9.98
N PHE A 49 -4.38 11.92 -10.11
CA PHE A 49 -4.97 11.31 -11.29
C PHE A 49 -5.38 12.38 -12.30
N ASP A 50 -4.68 12.49 -13.42
CA ASP A 50 -5.28 12.95 -14.68
C ASP A 50 -5.60 11.73 -15.57
N LEU A 51 -6.80 11.70 -16.15
CA LEU A 51 -7.18 10.70 -17.17
C LEU A 51 -6.56 11.03 -18.53
N ASN A 52 -6.08 12.25 -18.71
CA ASN A 52 -5.29 12.64 -19.84
C ASN A 52 -3.86 12.15 -19.66
N ILE A 53 -3.64 10.86 -19.99
CA ILE A 53 -2.32 10.19 -19.96
C ILE A 53 -1.19 10.91 -20.73
N PHE A 54 -1.52 11.98 -21.46
CA PHE A 54 -0.60 12.79 -22.27
C PHE A 54 -0.33 14.18 -21.71
N ASP A 55 -0.87 14.54 -20.54
CA ASP A 55 -0.90 15.92 -20.07
C ASP A 55 0.27 16.31 -19.15
N LEU A 56 1.15 15.37 -18.80
CA LEU A 56 2.30 15.59 -17.91
C LEU A 56 3.02 16.89 -18.27
N SER A 57 2.91 17.88 -17.39
CA SER A 57 3.49 19.20 -17.57
C SER A 57 4.51 19.48 -16.47
N VAL A 58 5.74 19.75 -16.87
CA VAL A 58 6.88 19.98 -15.97
C VAL A 58 7.54 21.30 -16.31
N THR A 59 7.79 22.12 -15.29
CA THR A 59 8.62 23.33 -15.39
C THR A 59 9.92 23.10 -14.64
N VAL A 60 11.06 23.27 -15.32
CA VAL A 60 12.38 23.24 -14.67
C VAL A 60 12.72 24.63 -14.18
N LYS A 61 12.97 24.80 -12.87
CA LYS A 61 13.47 26.06 -12.31
C LYS A 61 14.95 26.24 -12.66
N SER A 62 15.41 27.49 -12.56
CA SER A 62 16.81 27.88 -12.83
C SER A 62 17.85 27.21 -11.92
N ASP A 63 17.43 26.67 -10.78
CA ASP A 63 18.27 25.93 -9.83
C ASP A 63 18.30 24.41 -10.11
N GLY A 64 17.64 23.95 -11.16
CA GLY A 64 17.54 22.54 -11.53
C GLY A 64 16.40 21.78 -10.82
N THR A 65 15.61 22.45 -9.98
CA THR A 65 14.44 21.81 -9.33
C THR A 65 13.26 21.72 -10.30
N TYR A 66 12.54 20.60 -10.27
CA TYR A 66 11.37 20.37 -11.11
C TYR A 66 10.09 20.81 -10.39
N ILE A 67 9.21 21.54 -11.09
CA ILE A 67 7.84 21.83 -10.66
C ILE A 67 6.89 21.05 -11.57
N TYR A 68 6.09 20.19 -10.98
CA TYR A 68 5.08 19.42 -11.69
C TYR A 68 3.74 20.14 -11.68
N ASN A 69 3.26 20.53 -12.86
CA ASN A 69 2.02 21.30 -13.03
C ASN A 69 0.79 20.40 -13.21
N SER A 70 0.98 19.16 -13.63
CA SER A 70 -0.02 18.08 -13.74
C SER A 70 0.66 16.73 -13.57
N THR A 71 -0.10 15.68 -13.24
CA THR A 71 0.44 14.33 -13.09
C THR A 71 -0.48 13.25 -13.60
N ASN A 72 0.12 12.28 -14.29
CA ASN A 72 -0.44 10.95 -14.47
C ASN A 72 -0.21 10.14 -13.19
N ASN A 73 -1.23 9.85 -12.38
CA ASN A 73 -1.07 8.81 -11.37
C ASN A 73 -2.20 7.83 -11.44
N LEU A 74 -2.03 6.72 -12.16
CA LEU A 74 -2.72 5.48 -11.76
C LEU A 74 -2.05 4.84 -10.51
N HIS A 75 -1.08 5.52 -9.87
CA HIS A 75 -0.25 5.07 -8.75
C HIS A 75 -1.06 4.51 -7.57
N ASN A 76 -2.16 5.16 -7.19
CA ASN A 76 -2.99 4.68 -6.06
C ASN A 76 -3.78 3.40 -6.41
N LEU A 77 -4.01 3.12 -7.69
CA LEU A 77 -4.69 1.89 -8.16
C LEU A 77 -3.73 0.70 -8.26
N ILE A 78 -2.44 0.94 -8.43
CA ILE A 78 -1.38 -0.08 -8.38
C ILE A 78 -0.75 -0.17 -6.98
N TYR A 79 -1.24 0.63 -6.04
CA TYR A 79 -0.80 0.60 -4.65
C TYR A 79 -0.97 -0.80 -4.05
N ILE A 80 0.10 -1.34 -3.48
CA ILE A 80 0.14 -2.74 -3.04
C ILE A 80 -0.97 -3.02 -2.02
N CYS A 81 -1.30 -2.09 -1.13
CA CYS A 81 -2.43 -2.27 -0.19
C CYS A 81 -3.78 -2.31 -0.90
N TYR A 82 -3.95 -1.58 -2.01
CA TYR A 82 -5.16 -1.65 -2.82
C TYR A 82 -5.28 -3.02 -3.51
N PHE A 83 -4.15 -3.61 -3.92
CA PHE A 83 -4.08 -5.00 -4.39
C PHE A 83 -4.32 -6.03 -3.28
N VAL A 84 -3.76 -5.83 -2.08
CA VAL A 84 -4.05 -6.67 -0.89
C VAL A 84 -5.55 -6.69 -0.61
N PHE A 85 -6.16 -5.50 -0.68
CA PHE A 85 -7.58 -5.33 -0.46
C PHE A 85 -8.42 -6.00 -1.56
N PHE A 86 -8.01 -5.86 -2.83
CA PHE A 86 -8.61 -6.56 -3.98
C PHE A 86 -8.63 -8.08 -3.80
N MET A 87 -7.47 -8.68 -3.50
CA MET A 87 -7.37 -10.12 -3.27
C MET A 87 -8.34 -10.57 -2.17
N GLY A 88 -8.48 -9.75 -1.13
CA GLY A 88 -9.25 -10.06 0.05
C GLY A 88 -10.73 -10.20 -0.22
N TRP A 89 -11.35 -9.14 -0.75
CA TRP A 89 -12.79 -9.15 -1.01
C TRP A 89 -13.13 -10.17 -2.11
N PHE A 90 -12.26 -10.31 -3.13
CA PHE A 90 -12.48 -11.25 -4.22
C PHE A 90 -12.40 -12.70 -3.72
N GLY A 91 -11.40 -13.01 -2.89
CA GLY A 91 -11.26 -14.30 -2.23
C GLY A 91 -12.47 -14.66 -1.37
N LEU A 92 -13.02 -13.69 -0.63
CA LEU A 92 -14.24 -13.89 0.17
C LEU A 92 -15.49 -14.07 -0.70
N LEU A 93 -15.65 -13.27 -1.75
CA LEU A 93 -16.86 -13.26 -2.59
C LEU A 93 -17.02 -14.53 -3.42
N PHE A 94 -15.89 -15.07 -3.92
CA PHE A 94 -15.87 -16.21 -4.85
C PHE A 94 -15.23 -17.48 -4.27
N ASP A 95 -14.93 -17.50 -2.98
CA ASP A 95 -14.39 -18.65 -2.26
C ASP A 95 -13.05 -19.17 -2.84
N VAL A 96 -12.09 -18.25 -3.03
CA VAL A 96 -10.78 -18.57 -3.60
C VAL A 96 -9.71 -18.61 -2.52
N ASP A 97 -9.28 -19.82 -2.18
CA ASP A 97 -8.33 -20.05 -1.08
C ASP A 97 -7.00 -19.34 -1.25
N TRP A 98 -6.40 -19.37 -2.46
CA TRP A 98 -5.10 -18.73 -2.67
C TRP A 98 -5.19 -17.20 -2.59
N LEU A 99 -6.34 -16.60 -2.89
CA LEU A 99 -6.55 -15.16 -2.72
C LEU A 99 -6.74 -14.80 -1.25
N LYS A 100 -7.52 -15.58 -0.50
CA LYS A 100 -7.64 -15.41 0.97
C LYS A 100 -6.26 -15.54 1.64
N GLN A 101 -5.52 -16.59 1.30
CA GLN A 101 -4.17 -16.81 1.82
C GLN A 101 -3.20 -15.74 1.30
N GLY A 102 -3.33 -15.31 0.05
CA GLY A 102 -2.57 -14.19 -0.53
C GLY A 102 -2.73 -12.92 0.30
N THR A 103 -3.96 -12.53 0.62
CA THR A 103 -4.25 -11.39 1.51
C THR A 103 -3.64 -11.57 2.90
N MET A 104 -3.73 -12.77 3.50
CA MET A 104 -3.03 -13.05 4.75
C MET A 104 -1.51 -12.89 4.62
N GLY A 105 -0.95 -13.29 3.47
CA GLY A 105 0.47 -13.19 3.15
C GLY A 105 0.97 -11.76 2.95
N THR A 106 0.11 -10.84 2.54
CA THR A 106 0.50 -9.48 2.16
C THR A 106 -0.03 -8.41 3.11
N VAL A 107 -0.91 -8.73 4.08
CA VAL A 107 -1.48 -7.74 5.01
C VAL A 107 -0.43 -6.99 5.84
N GLY A 108 0.77 -7.56 6.03
CA GLY A 108 1.89 -6.86 6.65
C GLY A 108 2.25 -5.55 5.96
N VAL A 109 2.05 -5.44 4.64
CA VAL A 109 2.25 -4.19 3.90
C VAL A 109 1.29 -3.11 4.41
N SER A 110 -0.01 -3.41 4.46
CA SER A 110 -1.03 -2.47 4.94
C SER A 110 -0.81 -2.11 6.41
N PHE A 111 -0.41 -3.08 7.24
CA PHE A 111 -0.17 -2.86 8.66
C PHE A 111 1.00 -1.91 8.91
N ILE A 112 2.15 -2.17 8.27
CA ILE A 112 3.35 -1.33 8.43
C ILE A 112 3.10 0.06 7.85
N ALA A 113 2.44 0.16 6.68
CA ALA A 113 2.12 1.42 6.04
C ALA A 113 1.15 2.29 6.87
N THR A 114 0.20 1.70 7.60
CA THR A 114 -0.61 2.45 8.59
C THR A 114 0.23 2.91 9.77
N LEU A 115 1.08 2.03 10.33
CA LEU A 115 1.90 2.39 11.49
C LEU A 115 2.94 3.48 11.19
N SER A 116 3.47 3.51 9.96
CA SER A 116 4.42 4.54 9.53
C SER A 116 3.79 5.93 9.33
N THR A 117 2.45 6.03 9.31
CA THR A 117 1.74 7.29 9.11
C THR A 117 0.88 7.70 10.32
N LEU A 118 1.00 7.02 11.47
CA LEU A 118 0.31 7.37 12.71
C LEU A 118 0.96 8.61 13.36
N ASN A 119 0.74 9.80 12.78
CA ASN A 119 0.87 11.07 13.48
C ASN A 119 -0.53 11.69 13.65
N PRO A 120 -1.13 11.66 14.87
CA PRO A 120 -2.51 12.08 15.14
C PRO A 120 -2.86 13.51 14.69
N HIS A 121 -1.87 14.38 14.55
CA HIS A 121 -2.06 15.79 14.24
C HIS A 121 -2.34 16.07 12.75
N ASP A 122 -2.09 15.11 11.86
CA ASP A 122 -2.13 15.29 10.40
C ASP A 122 -3.35 14.63 9.71
N HIS A 123 -4.28 14.02 10.47
CA HIS A 123 -5.39 13.19 9.94
C HIS A 123 -6.64 13.97 9.47
N LEU A 124 -6.56 15.29 9.27
CA LEU A 124 -7.74 16.12 8.98
C LEU A 124 -8.05 16.32 7.48
N TYR A 125 -7.29 15.70 6.57
CA TYR A 125 -7.46 15.88 5.12
C TYR A 125 -8.09 14.65 4.44
N ILE A 126 -8.89 14.89 3.41
CA ILE A 126 -9.74 13.85 2.78
C ILE A 126 -8.87 12.72 2.19
N LEU A 127 -7.67 13.07 1.76
CA LEU A 127 -6.66 12.16 1.23
C LEU A 127 -6.17 11.15 2.26
N GLN A 128 -5.82 11.60 3.47
CA GLN A 128 -5.41 10.74 4.57
C GLN A 128 -6.55 9.82 5.01
N ILE A 129 -7.79 10.34 5.03
CA ILE A 129 -8.97 9.53 5.33
C ILE A 129 -9.13 8.39 4.31
N THR A 130 -8.99 8.70 3.01
CA THR A 130 -9.08 7.69 1.95
C THR A 130 -7.94 6.66 2.05
N TYR A 131 -6.72 7.13 2.31
CA TYR A 131 -5.56 6.28 2.59
C TYR A 131 -5.85 5.34 3.76
N ASP A 132 -6.29 5.86 4.91
CA ASP A 132 -6.60 5.09 6.11
C ASP A 132 -7.69 4.07 5.84
N ILE A 133 -8.75 4.42 5.09
CA ILE A 133 -9.82 3.48 4.71
C ILE A 133 -9.26 2.28 3.95
N VAL A 134 -8.40 2.47 2.94
CA VAL A 134 -7.83 1.37 2.15
C VAL A 134 -6.98 0.45 3.03
N HIS A 135 -6.11 1.04 3.85
CA HIS A 135 -5.19 0.28 4.69
C HIS A 135 -5.91 -0.48 5.81
N LEU A 136 -6.76 0.21 6.55
CA LEU A 136 -7.53 -0.40 7.63
C LEU A 136 -8.43 -1.49 7.08
N SER A 137 -9.06 -1.29 5.91
CA SER A 137 -9.85 -2.34 5.27
C SER A 137 -9.02 -3.59 4.94
N GLY A 138 -7.81 -3.41 4.39
CA GLY A 138 -6.86 -4.50 4.17
C GLY A 138 -6.46 -5.22 5.47
N ILE A 139 -6.17 -4.46 6.53
CA ILE A 139 -5.85 -4.99 7.87
C ILE A 139 -7.02 -5.79 8.44
N PHE A 140 -8.22 -5.23 8.48
CA PHE A 140 -9.42 -5.90 8.99
C PHE A 140 -9.69 -7.20 8.25
N LEU A 141 -9.57 -7.19 6.92
CA LEU A 141 -9.80 -8.37 6.09
C LEU A 141 -8.73 -9.44 6.34
N GLY A 142 -7.45 -9.07 6.35
CA GLY A 142 -6.36 -10.00 6.65
C GLY A 142 -6.46 -10.60 8.05
N LEU A 143 -6.73 -9.79 9.07
CA LEU A 143 -6.89 -10.26 10.45
C LEU A 143 -8.14 -11.14 10.61
N TYR A 144 -9.25 -10.80 9.95
CA TYR A 144 -10.42 -11.68 9.86
C TYR A 144 -10.03 -13.04 9.30
N LEU A 145 -9.26 -13.09 8.22
CA LEU A 145 -8.81 -14.33 7.61
C LEU A 145 -7.88 -15.12 8.55
N PHE A 146 -7.00 -14.48 9.31
CA PHE A 146 -6.21 -15.17 10.36
C PHE A 146 -7.07 -15.78 11.47
N THR A 147 -8.22 -15.18 11.79
CA THR A 147 -9.17 -15.80 12.74
C THR A 147 -9.86 -17.02 12.12
N ARG A 148 -9.88 -17.14 10.79
CA ARG A 148 -10.63 -18.16 10.07
C ARG A 148 -9.78 -19.27 9.45
N TYR A 149 -8.56 -19.00 9.05
CA TYR A 149 -7.78 -19.92 8.25
C TYR A 149 -6.40 -20.11 8.85
N ARG A 150 -5.91 -21.35 8.80
CA ARG A 150 -4.55 -21.63 9.25
C ARG A 150 -3.56 -21.15 8.17
N PRO A 151 -2.48 -20.44 8.53
CA PRO A 151 -1.52 -19.92 7.55
C PRO A 151 -0.88 -21.03 6.70
N SER A 152 -0.96 -20.90 5.37
CA SER A 152 -0.34 -21.81 4.41
C SER A 152 0.58 -21.06 3.47
N LEU A 153 1.90 -21.19 3.70
CA LEU A 153 2.92 -20.54 2.86
C LEU A 153 2.78 -20.89 1.37
N LYS A 154 2.43 -22.16 1.05
CA LYS A 154 2.19 -22.60 -0.32
C LYS A 154 1.11 -21.78 -1.02
N LEU A 155 0.03 -21.45 -0.30
CA LEU A 155 -1.10 -20.70 -0.83
C LEU A 155 -0.90 -19.18 -0.74
N MET A 156 -0.07 -18.71 0.20
CA MET A 156 0.33 -17.29 0.32
C MET A 156 1.29 -16.86 -0.78
N THR A 157 2.16 -17.78 -1.23
CA THR A 157 3.27 -17.50 -2.16
C THR A 157 2.83 -16.76 -3.42
N PRO A 158 1.76 -17.17 -4.14
CA PRO A 158 1.30 -16.43 -5.32
C PRO A 158 0.93 -14.98 -5.01
N GLY A 159 0.24 -14.72 -3.89
CA GLY A 159 -0.12 -13.36 -3.48
C GLY A 159 1.11 -12.50 -3.17
N ILE A 160 2.08 -13.06 -2.45
CA ILE A 160 3.36 -12.38 -2.13
C ILE A 160 4.14 -12.08 -3.40
N LEU A 161 4.27 -13.03 -4.33
CA LEU A 161 5.01 -12.79 -5.58
C LEU A 161 4.29 -11.80 -6.51
N LEU A 162 2.96 -11.79 -6.52
CA LEU A 162 2.18 -10.83 -7.30
C LEU A 162 2.42 -9.39 -6.84
N THR A 163 2.74 -9.14 -5.56
CA THR A 163 3.08 -7.76 -5.15
C THR A 163 4.30 -7.22 -5.89
N TYR A 164 5.25 -8.09 -6.25
CA TYR A 164 6.39 -7.70 -7.07
C TYR A 164 5.98 -7.43 -8.52
N VAL A 165 5.09 -8.22 -9.09
CA VAL A 165 4.53 -7.97 -10.43
C VAL A 165 3.81 -6.62 -10.46
N PHE A 166 2.96 -6.33 -9.47
CA PHE A 166 2.29 -5.04 -9.36
C PHE A 166 3.28 -3.89 -9.17
N TYR A 167 4.35 -4.10 -8.41
CA TYR A 167 5.45 -3.13 -8.30
C TYR A 167 6.14 -2.87 -9.66
N ILE A 168 6.43 -3.90 -10.45
CA ILE A 168 7.03 -3.70 -11.78
C ILE A 168 6.05 -3.03 -12.74
N LEU A 169 4.78 -3.42 -12.71
CA LEU A 169 3.74 -2.77 -13.52
C LEU A 169 3.58 -1.29 -13.16
N SER A 170 3.71 -0.92 -11.88
CA SER A 170 3.69 0.50 -11.50
C SER A 170 4.85 1.24 -12.18
N ARG A 171 6.06 0.69 -12.13
CA ARG A 171 7.22 1.32 -12.80
C ARG A 171 7.01 1.46 -14.30
N ILE A 172 6.55 0.41 -14.99
CA ILE A 172 6.35 0.43 -16.45
C ILE A 172 5.29 1.45 -16.87
N ILE A 173 4.18 1.53 -16.13
CA ILE A 173 3.05 2.38 -16.51
C ILE A 173 3.35 3.85 -16.19
N TYR A 174 4.20 4.12 -15.20
CA TYR A 174 4.37 5.48 -14.69
C TYR A 174 5.74 6.13 -14.91
N GLU A 175 6.81 5.39 -15.17
CA GLU A 175 8.10 6.00 -15.51
C GLU A 175 8.10 6.51 -16.96
N PRO A 176 8.56 7.76 -17.22
CA PRO A 176 8.69 8.27 -18.57
C PRO A 176 9.67 7.41 -19.38
N TRP A 177 9.30 7.09 -20.62
CA TRP A 177 10.15 6.34 -21.55
C TRP A 177 11.23 7.25 -22.16
N PRO A 178 12.50 6.81 -22.26
CA PRO A 178 12.99 5.48 -21.88
C PRO A 178 13.32 5.37 -20.38
N TYR A 179 12.89 4.27 -19.76
CA TYR A 179 12.94 4.02 -18.31
C TYR A 179 14.36 3.89 -17.71
N TRP A 180 15.41 4.09 -18.52
CA TRP A 180 16.82 4.00 -18.12
C TRP A 180 17.59 5.32 -18.23
N GLU A 181 17.03 6.37 -18.81
CA GLU A 181 17.78 7.62 -19.08
C GLU A 181 17.68 8.66 -17.95
N GLU A 182 16.59 8.68 -17.18
CA GLU A 182 16.33 9.74 -16.21
C GLU A 182 15.94 9.23 -14.81
N SER A 183 16.63 8.19 -14.31
CA SER A 183 16.40 7.64 -12.95
C SER A 183 16.77 8.57 -11.79
N ALA A 184 17.21 9.80 -12.07
CA ALA A 184 17.41 10.85 -11.07
C ALA A 184 16.25 11.87 -11.08
N ASN A 185 15.50 11.94 -12.19
CA ASN A 185 14.47 12.93 -12.43
C ASN A 185 13.06 12.32 -12.48
N ALA A 186 12.95 10.99 -12.56
CA ALA A 186 11.67 10.30 -12.45
C ALA A 186 11.16 10.33 -11.00
N PHE A 187 9.90 10.70 -10.82
CA PHE A 187 9.13 10.59 -9.57
C PHE A 187 9.32 9.26 -8.81
N TYR A 188 9.54 8.18 -9.56
CA TYR A 188 9.65 6.79 -9.12
C TYR A 188 11.02 6.39 -8.65
N SER A 189 11.99 7.27 -8.79
CA SER A 189 13.33 7.03 -8.28
C SER A 189 13.27 7.17 -6.77
N ILE A 190 12.62 8.19 -6.23
CA ILE A 190 12.83 8.58 -4.85
C ILE A 190 11.91 7.76 -3.92
N ASN A 191 12.49 6.99 -3.01
CA ASN A 191 11.76 6.32 -1.94
C ASN A 191 11.12 7.39 -1.04
N GLN A 192 9.79 7.46 -1.02
CA GLN A 192 9.02 8.43 -0.21
C GLN A 192 9.29 8.38 1.29
N ILE A 193 9.94 7.30 1.74
CA ILE A 193 10.30 7.09 3.13
C ILE A 193 11.67 7.72 3.46
N ASN A 194 12.59 7.88 2.50
CA ASN A 194 13.95 8.33 2.80
C ASN A 194 14.63 9.16 1.70
N ASP A 195 13.86 9.62 0.74
CA ASP A 195 14.30 10.43 -0.39
C ASP A 195 15.50 9.86 -1.17
N VAL A 196 15.65 8.54 -1.21
CA VAL A 196 16.76 7.86 -1.92
C VAL A 196 16.27 7.30 -3.25
N PRO A 197 16.98 7.54 -4.37
CA PRO A 197 16.65 6.92 -5.64
C PRO A 197 16.69 5.37 -5.59
N PHE A 198 15.78 4.70 -6.29
CA PHE A 198 15.68 3.26 -6.42
C PHE A 198 16.60 2.81 -7.56
N TYR A 199 17.86 2.62 -7.22
CA TYR A 199 18.94 2.41 -8.20
C TYR A 199 19.02 1.00 -8.83
N PHE A 200 18.24 0.01 -8.37
CA PHE A 200 18.46 -1.41 -8.72
C PHE A 200 17.38 -2.04 -9.61
N TYR A 201 16.63 -1.25 -10.38
CA TYR A 201 15.69 -1.73 -11.41
C TYR A 201 14.68 -2.78 -10.90
N GLY A 202 14.19 -2.58 -9.67
CA GLY A 202 13.23 -3.44 -9.00
C GLY A 202 13.83 -4.59 -8.20
N LEU A 203 15.14 -4.82 -8.24
CA LEU A 203 15.79 -5.79 -7.35
C LEU A 203 15.73 -5.34 -5.88
N GLU A 204 15.62 -4.04 -5.62
CA GLU A 204 15.32 -3.48 -4.29
C GLU A 204 14.07 -4.10 -3.65
N TYR A 205 13.08 -4.47 -4.47
CA TYR A 205 11.83 -5.08 -4.00
C TYR A 205 12.03 -6.52 -3.50
N SER A 206 13.16 -7.16 -3.83
CA SER A 206 13.52 -8.48 -3.27
C SER A 206 13.66 -8.44 -1.75
N ILE A 207 14.04 -7.30 -1.17
CA ILE A 207 14.07 -7.09 0.28
C ILE A 207 12.65 -7.14 0.86
N VAL A 208 11.69 -6.50 0.18
CA VAL A 208 10.28 -6.53 0.57
C VAL A 208 9.73 -7.96 0.50
N LEU A 209 10.04 -8.70 -0.57
CA LEU A 209 9.69 -10.12 -0.68
C LEU A 209 10.29 -10.95 0.45
N ALA A 210 11.57 -10.77 0.76
CA ALA A 210 12.25 -11.47 1.84
C ALA A 210 11.60 -11.17 3.20
N LEU A 211 11.23 -9.90 3.46
CA LEU A 211 10.50 -9.51 4.66
C LEU A 211 9.11 -10.15 4.72
N LEU A 212 8.34 -10.12 3.62
CA LEU A 212 7.02 -10.75 3.56
C LEU A 212 7.11 -12.26 3.81
N PHE A 213 8.04 -12.97 3.16
CA PHE A 213 8.25 -14.39 3.44
C PHE A 213 8.71 -14.64 4.88
N GLY A 214 9.67 -13.86 5.39
CA GLY A 214 10.18 -13.99 6.75
C GLY A 214 9.09 -13.83 7.81
N MET A 215 8.30 -12.75 7.72
CA MET A 215 7.16 -12.52 8.61
C MET A 215 6.15 -13.68 8.55
N ASN A 216 5.76 -14.12 7.35
CA ASN A 216 4.77 -15.20 7.21
C ASN A 216 5.29 -16.56 7.66
N ILE A 217 6.59 -16.83 7.52
CA ILE A 217 7.24 -18.02 8.09
C ILE A 217 7.11 -17.99 9.61
N ILE A 218 7.49 -16.88 10.25
CA ILE A 218 7.39 -16.71 11.70
C ILE A 218 5.94 -16.87 12.16
N ILE A 219 4.99 -16.18 11.50
CA ILE A 219 3.56 -16.25 11.82
C ILE A 219 3.07 -17.69 11.74
N ARG A 220 3.41 -18.42 10.66
CA ARG A 220 3.02 -19.84 10.51
C ARG A 220 3.61 -20.71 11.61
N LEU A 221 4.91 -20.56 11.91
CA LEU A 221 5.60 -21.37 12.93
C LEU A 221 4.98 -21.19 14.31
N ILE A 222 4.70 -19.95 14.71
CA ILE A 222 4.09 -19.63 16.01
C ILE A 222 2.62 -20.07 16.02
N THR A 223 1.84 -19.71 15.00
CA THR A 223 0.40 -20.04 14.92
C THR A 223 0.16 -21.55 14.96
N ASN A 224 1.06 -22.34 14.38
CA ASN A 224 0.95 -23.80 14.41
C ASN A 224 1.08 -24.41 15.81
N ARG A 225 1.69 -23.70 16.76
CA ARG A 225 1.83 -24.11 18.16
C ARG A 225 0.65 -23.67 19.04
N ILE A 226 -0.28 -22.87 18.51
CA ILE A 226 -1.43 -22.36 19.25
C ILE A 226 -2.66 -23.21 18.91
N GLU A 227 -3.17 -23.95 19.90
CA GLU A 227 -4.36 -24.80 19.73
C GLU A 227 -5.63 -23.97 19.52
N LYS A 228 -5.80 -22.92 20.33
CA LYS A 228 -7.02 -22.10 20.36
C LYS A 228 -7.00 -21.06 19.24
N ARG A 229 -7.80 -21.31 18.19
CA ARG A 229 -7.95 -20.45 17.00
C ARG A 229 -8.17 -18.96 17.28
N LYS A 230 -8.89 -18.61 18.36
CA LYS A 230 -9.11 -17.20 18.74
C LYS A 230 -7.83 -16.41 19.00
N TYR A 231 -6.72 -17.10 19.33
CA TYR A 231 -5.44 -16.45 19.58
C TYR A 231 -4.56 -16.33 18.33
N TRP A 232 -4.94 -16.94 17.20
CA TRP A 232 -4.15 -16.88 15.97
C TRP A 232 -3.99 -15.46 15.45
N ILE A 233 -4.95 -14.57 15.72
CA ILE A 233 -4.93 -13.15 15.33
C ILE A 233 -3.82 -12.34 16.02
N TYR A 234 -3.40 -12.71 17.23
CA TYR A 234 -2.39 -11.93 17.95
C TYR A 234 -0.98 -12.13 17.37
N VAL A 235 -0.72 -13.30 16.77
CA VAL A 235 0.57 -13.61 16.16
C VAL A 235 0.94 -12.62 15.04
N PRO A 236 0.12 -12.43 13.98
CA PRO A 236 0.44 -11.45 12.94
C PRO A 236 0.54 -10.02 13.50
N ILE A 237 -0.33 -9.62 14.42
CA ILE A 237 -0.26 -8.28 15.04
C ILE A 237 1.12 -8.05 15.68
N ILE A 238 1.57 -8.98 16.53
CA ILE A 238 2.87 -8.88 17.21
C ILE A 238 4.02 -8.84 16.19
N VAL A 239 3.99 -9.72 15.19
CA VAL A 239 5.05 -9.81 14.18
C VAL A 239 5.14 -8.53 13.34
N TYR A 240 4.00 -7.98 12.90
CA TYR A 240 3.99 -6.76 12.09
C TYR A 240 4.39 -5.53 12.91
N THR A 241 3.90 -5.38 14.14
CA THR A 241 4.34 -4.29 15.02
C THR A 241 5.84 -4.38 15.30
N ALA A 242 6.37 -5.56 15.63
CA ALA A 242 7.80 -5.73 15.87
C ALA A 242 8.63 -5.40 14.62
N THR A 243 8.18 -5.82 13.44
CA THR A 243 8.86 -5.52 12.17
C THR A 243 8.89 -4.01 11.92
N CYS A 244 7.76 -3.32 12.13
CA CYS A 244 7.69 -1.85 12.00
C CYS A 244 8.68 -1.14 12.95
N LEU A 245 8.74 -1.56 14.22
CA LEU A 245 9.67 -0.99 15.19
C LEU A 245 11.14 -1.23 14.83
N ILE A 246 11.47 -2.40 14.27
CA ILE A 246 12.82 -2.70 13.75
C ILE A 246 13.14 -1.81 12.55
N MET A 247 12.20 -1.62 11.63
CA MET A 247 12.41 -0.76 10.47
C MET A 247 12.59 0.71 10.88
N LEU A 248 11.83 1.21 11.85
CA LEU A 248 12.00 2.54 12.43
C LEU A 248 13.36 2.71 13.11
N SER A 249 13.78 1.73 13.94
CA SER A 249 15.06 1.84 14.67
C SER A 249 16.29 1.76 13.75
N LEU A 250 16.14 1.15 12.58
CA LEU A 250 17.17 1.10 11.54
C LEU A 250 17.11 2.29 10.57
N ASN A 251 16.21 3.26 10.79
CA ASN A 251 15.94 4.37 9.87
C ASN A 251 15.59 3.90 8.44
N LEU A 252 14.96 2.72 8.34
CA LEU A 252 14.37 2.23 7.09
C LEU A 252 12.97 2.81 6.87
N ILE A 253 12.37 3.35 7.94
CA ILE A 253 11.17 4.19 7.92
C ILE A 253 11.53 5.56 8.51
N ASN A 254 11.50 6.64 7.72
CA ASN A 254 11.49 7.99 8.29
C ASN A 254 10.04 8.45 8.45
N LEU A 255 9.76 8.98 9.63
CA LEU A 255 8.50 9.66 9.90
C LEU A 255 8.61 11.09 9.37
N PRO A 256 7.64 11.60 8.59
CA PRO A 256 7.69 12.96 8.09
C PRO A 256 7.70 13.96 9.25
N THR A 257 8.66 14.89 9.24
CA THR A 257 8.67 16.07 10.10
C THR A 257 8.04 17.23 9.34
N ILE A 258 6.82 17.64 9.71
CA ILE A 258 6.14 18.79 9.11
C ILE A 258 6.33 20.03 10.00
N ASP A 259 6.75 21.15 9.41
CA ASP A 259 6.87 22.44 10.09
C ASP A 259 5.48 23.07 10.28
N MET A 260 5.07 23.19 11.54
CA MET A 260 3.73 23.66 11.94
C MET A 260 3.54 25.18 11.86
N THR A 261 4.55 25.94 11.43
CA THR A 261 4.47 27.41 11.38
C THR A 261 3.69 27.97 10.18
N THR A 262 3.31 27.12 9.22
CA THR A 262 2.58 27.54 8.00
C THR A 262 1.07 27.76 8.19
N TRP A 263 0.51 27.46 9.37
CA TRP A 263 -0.95 27.49 9.65
C TRP A 263 -1.44 28.70 10.46
N THR A 264 -0.68 29.81 10.51
CA THR A 264 -1.14 31.08 11.09
C THR A 264 -1.37 32.19 10.04
N GLY A 265 -1.63 31.83 8.78
CA GLY A 265 -1.94 32.75 7.68
C GLY A 265 -3.42 32.84 7.36
#